data_AF-A0A5H2XV15-F1
#
_entry.id   AF-A0A5H2XV15-F1
#
_cell.length_a   1.000
_cell.length_b   1.000
_cell.length_c   1.000
_cell.angle_alpha   90.00
_cell.angle_beta   90.00
_cell.angle_gamma   90.00
#
_symmetry.space_group_name_H-M   'P 1'
#
loop_
_entity.id
_entity.type
_entity.pdbx_description
1 polymer ?
#
loop_
_entity_poly.entity_id
_entity_poly.type
_entity_poly.pdbx_seq_one_letter_code
_entity_poly.pdbx_strand_id
1 'polypeptide(L)' 'MRPEPSFGEEAHIVAPCCHCGKVARLQTSWTESNPMRRFPVCSKSGRRNNSCRFFYWVDDEMPPHKKGVMA' A
#
# COMPACT_ATOMS: atom_id res chain seq x y z
N MET A 1 -17.52 24.34 -5.03
CA MET A 1 -17.66 23.08 -5.78
C MET A 1 -16.26 22.56 -6.03
N ARG A 2 -15.86 21.43 -5.44
CA ARG A 2 -14.54 20.84 -5.73
C ARG A 2 -14.64 20.20 -7.12
N PRO A 3 -13.69 20.44 -8.04
CA PRO A 3 -13.75 19.87 -9.37
C PRO A 3 -13.62 18.34 -9.28
N GLU A 4 -14.45 17.64 -10.04
CA GLU A 4 -14.41 16.20 -10.23
C GLU A 4 -13.15 15.84 -11.04
N PRO A 5 -12.40 14.81 -10.65
CA PRO A 5 -11.19 14.44 -11.37
C PRO A 5 -11.50 13.81 -12.73
N SER A 6 -10.91 14.39 -13.78
CA SER A 6 -11.03 13.93 -15.15
C SER A 6 -10.37 12.56 -15.32
N PHE A 7 -11.14 11.63 -15.90
CA PHE A 7 -10.77 10.27 -16.28
C PHE A 7 -9.32 10.15 -16.78
N GLY A 8 -8.42 9.68 -15.91
CA GLY A 8 -6.98 9.66 -16.14
C GLY A 8 -6.13 10.09 -14.95
N GLU A 9 -6.74 10.40 -13.80
CA GLU A 9 -6.02 10.79 -12.59
C GLU A 9 -5.15 9.62 -12.08
N GLU A 10 -3.84 9.75 -12.33
CA GLU A 10 -2.75 9.04 -11.67
C GLU A 10 -3.19 8.71 -10.25
N ALA A 11 -3.37 7.42 -9.96
CA ALA A 11 -3.78 6.95 -8.65
C ALA A 11 -2.76 7.47 -7.65
N HIS A 12 -3.03 8.62 -7.06
CA HIS A 12 -2.29 9.14 -5.93
C HIS A 12 -2.45 8.06 -4.87
N ILE A 13 -1.45 7.19 -4.75
CA ILE A 13 -1.40 6.15 -3.74
C ILE A 13 -1.32 6.93 -2.43
N VAL A 14 -2.49 7.27 -1.87
CA VAL A 14 -2.59 7.96 -0.60
C VAL A 14 -1.96 7.00 0.39
N ALA A 15 -0.80 7.39 0.93
CA ALA A 15 -0.11 6.58 1.90
C ALA A 15 -1.07 6.28 3.06
N PRO A 16 -1.30 5.00 3.40
CA PRO A 16 -2.32 4.63 4.36
C PRO A 16 -1.99 5.16 5.75
N CYS A 17 -3.00 5.59 6.49
CA CYS A 17 -2.86 5.96 7.89
C CYS A 17 -3.07 4.74 8.79
N CYS A 18 -2.21 4.56 9.79
CA CYS A 18 -2.42 3.56 10.83
C CYS A 18 -3.49 3.99 11.83
N HIS A 19 -3.92 3.11 12.73
CA HIS A 19 -4.93 3.43 13.76
C HIS A 19 -4.52 4.53 14.75
N CYS A 20 -3.26 4.97 14.74
CA CYS A 20 -2.83 6.16 15.50
C CYS A 20 -3.10 7.48 14.76
N GLY A 21 -3.69 7.46 13.56
CA GLY A 21 -3.86 8.64 12.70
C GLY A 21 -2.57 9.14 12.04
N LYS A 22 -1.49 8.34 12.08
CA LYS A 22 -0.19 8.68 11.45
C LYS A 22 0.00 7.89 10.17
N VAL A 23 0.68 8.49 9.20
CA VAL A 23 1.11 7.80 7.97
C VAL A 23 1.88 6.53 8.33
N ALA A 24 1.47 5.42 7.75
CA ALA A 24 2.10 4.13 7.93
C ALA A 24 3.40 4.06 7.13
N ARG A 25 4.39 3.36 7.68
CA ARG A 25 5.69 3.14 7.04
C ARG A 25 5.60 1.91 6.14
N LEU A 26 5.92 2.06 4.87
CA LEU A 26 6.03 0.93 3.95
C LEU A 26 7.29 0.09 4.27
N GLN A 27 7.12 -1.22 4.33
CA GLN A 27 8.20 -2.19 4.53
C GLN A 27 8.16 -3.26 3.44
N THR A 28 9.29 -3.93 3.25
CA THR A 28 9.44 -5.07 2.33
C THR A 28 9.65 -6.34 3.15
N SER A 29 8.92 -7.40 2.81
CA SER A 29 9.12 -8.72 3.38
C SER A 29 10.29 -9.41 2.70
N TRP A 30 11.19 -9.96 3.52
CA TRP A 30 12.37 -10.72 3.09
C TRP A 30 12.27 -12.19 3.49
N THR A 31 11.08 -12.64 3.87
CA THR A 31 10.84 -14.04 4.21
C THR A 31 10.73 -14.87 2.93
N GLU A 32 11.17 -16.13 2.98
CA GLU A 32 11.08 -17.05 1.84
C GLU A 32 9.64 -17.25 1.34
N SER A 33 8.65 -17.20 2.25
CA SER A 33 7.24 -17.37 1.90
C SER A 33 6.57 -16.12 1.32
N ASN A 34 7.14 -14.94 1.52
CA ASN A 34 6.62 -13.66 0.99
C ASN A 34 7.78 -12.76 0.54
N PRO A 35 8.60 -13.19 -0.45
CA PRO A 35 9.78 -12.45 -0.83
C PRO A 35 9.39 -11.16 -1.57
N MET A 36 10.09 -10.07 -1.29
CA MET A 36 9.95 -8.76 -1.95
C MET A 36 8.56 -8.11 -1.86
N ARG A 37 7.60 -8.71 -1.14
CA ARG A 37 6.24 -8.19 -1.00
C ARG A 37 6.21 -7.01 -0.05
N ARG A 38 5.52 -5.92 -0.44
CA ARG A 38 5.46 -4.68 0.34
C ARG A 38 4.25 -4.68 1.27
N PHE A 39 4.40 -4.10 2.45
CA PHE A 39 3.33 -3.99 3.45
C PHE A 39 3.53 -2.74 4.29
N PRO A 40 2.51 -1.91 4.53
CA PRO A 40 2.62 -0.76 5.41
C PRO A 40 2.32 -1.16 6.85
N VAL A 41 3.07 -0.58 7.77
CA VAL A 41 2.93 -0.82 9.21
C VAL A 41 2.84 0.49 9.98
N CYS A 42 2.32 0.41 11.21
CA CYS A 42 2.42 1.53 12.14
C CYS A 42 3.88 2.02 12.25
N SER A 43 4.10 3.34 12.23
CA SER A 43 5.42 3.94 12.41
C SER A 43 6.06 3.66 13.78
N LYS A 44 5.25 3.23 14.76
CA LYS A 44 5.72 2.77 16.07
C LYS A 44 6.00 1.25 16.12
N SER A 45 5.75 0.52 15.03
CA SER A 45 6.05 -0.91 14.94
C SER A 45 7.55 -1.16 15.15
N GLY A 46 7.91 -2.18 15.94
CA GLY A 46 9.29 -2.46 16.37
C GLY A 46 9.73 -1.75 17.65
N ARG A 47 8.94 -0.81 18.20
CA ARG A 47 9.18 -0.23 19.53
C ARG A 47 8.50 -1.08 20.61
N ARG A 48 9.17 -1.29 21.75
CA ARG A 48 8.72 -2.19 22.85
C ARG A 48 7.35 -1.87 23.43
N ASN A 49 6.81 -0.67 23.22
CA ASN A 49 5.46 -0.33 23.68
C ASN A 49 4.81 0.67 22.72
N ASN A 50 3.47 0.61 22.59
CA ASN A 50 2.62 1.60 21.89
C ASN A 50 2.46 1.48 20.35
N SER A 51 2.73 0.32 19.74
CA SER A 51 2.33 0.08 18.34
C SER A 51 0.85 -0.30 18.25
N CYS A 52 0.11 0.25 17.28
CA CYS A 52 -1.32 -0.06 17.10
C CYS A 52 -1.57 -1.35 16.29
N ARG A 53 -0.52 -2.13 16.01
CA ARG A 53 -0.59 -3.38 15.23
C ARG A 53 -1.18 -3.25 13.82
N PHE A 54 -1.26 -2.03 13.27
CA PHE A 54 -1.65 -1.81 11.89
C PHE A 54 -0.71 -2.54 10.92
N PHE A 55 -1.30 -3.34 10.03
CA PHE A 55 -0.63 -4.15 9.01
C PHE A 55 -1.63 -4.52 7.91
N TYR A 56 -1.22 -4.44 6.64
CA TYR A 56 -1.90 -5.09 5.52
C TYR A 56 -0.90 -5.36 4.39
N TRP A 57 -1.22 -6.25 3.43
CA TRP A 57 -0.34 -6.45 2.27
C TRP A 57 -0.66 -5.45 1.17
N VAL A 58 0.36 -4.79 0.63
CA VAL A 58 0.19 -4.10 -0.66
C VAL A 58 0.24 -5.18 -1.73
N ASP A 59 -0.93 -5.54 -2.24
CA ASP A 59 -1.01 -6.19 -3.53
C ASP A 59 -0.94 -5.08 -4.56
N ASP A 60 0.10 -5.08 -5.39
CA ASP A 60 0.03 -4.38 -6.66
C ASP A 60 -1.16 -5.02 -7.39
N GLU A 61 -2.29 -4.31 -7.51
CA GLU A 61 -3.21 -4.62 -8.59
C GLU A 61 -2.39 -4.43 -9.86
N MET A 62 -1.78 -5.53 -10.35
CA MET A 62 -1.23 -5.55 -11.68
C MET A 62 -2.38 -5.07 -12.56
N PRO A 63 -2.26 -3.90 -13.23
CA PRO A 63 -3.34 -3.44 -14.08
C PRO A 63 -3.68 -4.60 -15.01
N PRO A 64 -4.96 -4.92 -15.23
CA PRO A 64 -5.33 -6.09 -16.00
C PRO A 64 -4.53 -6.03 -17.29
N HIS A 65 -3.60 -6.97 -17.47
CA HIS A 65 -2.85 -7.06 -18.71
C HIS A 65 -3.93 -7.12 -19.78
N LYS A 66 -4.04 -6.08 -20.61
CA LYS A 66 -4.89 -6.21 -21.78
C LYS A 66 -4.24 -7.34 -22.55
N LYS A 67 -4.87 -8.51 -22.58
CA LYS A 67 -4.52 -9.58 -23.49
C LYS A 67 -4.51 -8.92 -24.86
N GLY A 68 -3.32 -8.64 -25.39
CA GLY A 68 -3.19 -8.22 -26.77
C GLY A 68 -3.77 -9.35 -27.59
N VAL A 69 -4.96 -9.13 -28.15
CA VAL A 69 -5.42 -9.88 -29.31
C VAL A 69 -4.34 -9.65 -30.36
N MET A 70 -3.52 -10.66 -30.61
CA MET A 70 -2.75 -10.73 -31.84
C MET A 70 -3.78 -11.05 -32.92
N ALA A 71 -3.93 -10.11 -33.85
CA ALA A 71 -4.73 -10.25 -35.05
C ALA A 71 -4.17 -11.34 -35.97
#